data_AF-A0A662BFJ6-F1
#
_entry.id   AF-A0A662BFJ6-F1
#
_cell.length_a   1.000
_cell.length_b   1.000
_cell.length_c   1.000
_cell.angle_alpha   90.00
_cell.angle_beta   90.00
_cell.angle_gamma   90.00
#
_symmetry.space_group_name_H-M   'P 1'
#
loop_
_entity.id
_entity.type
_entity.pdbx_description
1 polymer ?
#
loop_
_entity_poly.entity_id
_entity_poly.type
_entity_poly.pdbx_seq_one_letter_code
_entity_poly.pdbx_strand_id
1 'polypeptide(L)' 'MIAEYRFAFKIGDTVYLKTDPAQLERLITGINIRQNGLSYEVSLSEDLSWHYDFELSREQNIAKKLE' A
#
# COMPACT_ATOMS: atom_id res chain seq x y z
N MET A 1 -15.82 24.00 -3.30
CA MET A 1 -16.04 22.54 -3.19
C MET A 1 -15.01 22.00 -2.22
N ILE A 2 -15.44 21.27 -1.18
CA ILE A 2 -14.54 20.51 -0.31
C ILE A 2 -14.48 19.12 -0.92
N ALA A 3 -13.28 18.65 -1.30
CA ALA A 3 -13.11 17.28 -1.76
C ALA A 3 -13.10 16.35 -0.54
N GLU A 4 -13.98 15.34 -0.54
CA GLU A 4 -13.99 14.30 0.48
C GLU A 4 -13.11 13.13 0.02
N TYR A 5 -12.10 12.78 0.80
CA TYR A 5 -11.20 11.67 0.52
C TYR A 5 -11.49 10.50 1.44
N ARG A 6 -11.63 9.30 0.86
CA ARG A 6 -11.76 8.04 1.61
C ARG A 6 -10.41 7.33 1.61
N PHE A 7 -9.77 7.30 2.78
CA PHE A 7 -8.50 6.60 2.96
C PHE A 7 -8.75 5.11 3.16
N ALA A 8 -8.24 4.29 2.25
CA ALA A 8 -8.30 2.83 2.33
C ALA A 8 -7.30 2.29 3.36
N PHE A 9 -6.22 3.01 3.62
CA PHE A 9 -5.15 2.67 4.57
C PHE A 9 -4.73 3.88 5.39
N LYS A 10 -4.09 3.62 6.54
CA LYS A 10 -3.57 4.65 7.45
C LYS A 10 -2.06 4.52 7.59
N ILE A 11 -1.38 5.62 7.92
CA ILE A 11 0.04 5.57 8.30
C ILE A 11 0.20 4.62 9.49
N GLY A 12 1.17 3.71 9.39
CA GLY A 12 1.41 2.63 10.33
C GLY A 12 0.66 1.33 10.03
N ASP A 13 -0.25 1.30 9.05
CA ASP A 13 -0.86 0.03 8.60
C ASP A 13 0.23 -0.85 7.96
N THR A 14 0.24 -2.12 8.34
CA THR A 14 1.00 -3.18 7.66
C THR A 14 0.25 -3.66 6.43
N VAL A 15 0.95 -3.75 5.30
CA VAL A 15 0.40 -4.15 4.00
C VAL A 15 1.37 -5.02 3.20
N TYR A 16 0.84 -5.67 2.17
CA TYR A 16 1.58 -6.45 1.18
C TYR A 16 1.22 -5.97 -0.22
N LEU A 17 2.21 -5.94 -1.12
CA LEU A 17 1.95 -5.68 -2.54
C LEU A 17 1.38 -6.93 -3.20
N LYS A 18 0.21 -6.85 -3.82
CA LYS A 18 -0.41 -8.00 -4.52
C LYS A 18 0.46 -8.52 -5.66
N THR A 19 1.25 -7.65 -6.28
CA THR A 19 2.13 -7.97 -7.41
C THR A 19 3.47 -8.55 -6.98
N ASP A 20 3.97 -8.22 -5.78
CA ASP A 20 5.22 -8.77 -5.24
C ASP A 20 5.11 -10.30 -5.07
N PRO A 21 5.93 -11.10 -5.77
CA PRO A 21 5.92 -12.56 -5.60
C PRO A 21 6.34 -12.99 -4.19
N ALA A 22 7.28 -12.27 -3.57
CA ALA A 22 7.76 -12.59 -2.24
C ALA A 22 6.76 -12.19 -1.14
N GLN A 23 5.76 -11.37 -1.49
CA GLN A 23 4.77 -10.82 -0.56
C GLN A 23 5.45 -10.25 0.70
N LEU A 24 6.47 -9.42 0.50
CA LEU A 24 7.20 -8.83 1.62
C LEU A 24 6.30 -7.85 2.37
N GLU A 25 6.39 -7.89 3.70
CA GLU A 25 5.65 -6.99 4.57
C GLU A 25 6.18 -5.56 4.43
N ARG A 26 5.26 -4.60 4.31
CA ARG A 26 5.57 -3.17 4.20
C ARG A 26 4.71 -2.35 5.13
N LEU A 27 5.22 -1.19 5.53
CA LEU A 27 4.49 -0.24 6.36
C LEU A 27 4.05 0.97 5.54
N ILE A 28 2.82 1.43 5.73
CA ILE A 28 2.38 2.71 5.16
C ILE A 28 3.07 3.84 5.94
N THR A 29 3.92 4.62 5.27
CA THR A 29 4.66 5.74 5.88
C THR A 29 4.15 7.11 5.45
N GLY A 30 3.38 7.17 4.36
CA GLY A 30 2.88 8.42 3.80
C GLY A 30 1.62 8.23 2.98
N ILE A 31 0.86 9.32 2.84
CA ILE A 31 -0.35 9.37 2.01
C ILE A 31 -0.25 10.59 1.10
N ASN A 32 -0.30 10.37 -0.21
CA ASN A 32 -0.26 11.43 -1.21
C ASN A 32 -1.66 11.68 -1.74
N ILE A 33 -2.10 12.93 -1.64
CA ILE A 33 -3.40 13.38 -2.09
C ILE A 33 -3.20 14.23 -3.33
N ARG A 34 -3.70 13.76 -4.47
CA ARG A 34 -3.64 14.47 -5.75
C ARG A 34 -5.04 14.62 -6.35
N GLN A 35 -5.14 15.47 -7.38
CA GLN A 35 -6.40 15.70 -8.09
C GLN A 35 -7.00 14.41 -8.68
N ASN A 36 -6.15 13.46 -9.07
CA ASN A 36 -6.53 12.20 -9.69
C ASN A 36 -6.70 11.04 -8.69
N GLY A 37 -6.53 11.27 -7.38
CA GLY A 37 -6.77 10.25 -6.36
C GLY A 37 -5.72 10.22 -5.25
N LEU A 38 -5.71 9.09 -4.55
CA LEU A 38 -4.84 8.81 -3.41
C LEU A 38 -3.81 7.75 -3.80
N SER A 39 -2.56 7.94 -3.40
CA SER A 39 -1.56 6.88 -3.34
C SER A 39 -0.89 6.85 -1.97
N TYR A 40 -0.32 5.70 -1.64
CA TYR A 40 0.26 5.43 -0.33
C TYR A 40 1.74 5.14 -0.51
N GLU A 41 2.56 5.79 0.29
CA GLU A 41 3.97 5.43 0.42
C GLU A 41 4.07 4.21 1.32
N VAL A 42 4.76 3.19 0.83
CA VAL A 42 5.09 2.00 1.60
C VAL A 42 6.59 1.90 1.77
N SER A 43 7.03 1.58 2.98
CA SER A 43 8.43 1.33 3.31
C SER A 43 8.72 -0.16 3.46
N LEU A 44 9.87 -0.57 2.94
CA LEU A 44 10.48 -1.87 3.16
C LEU A 44 11.94 -1.64 3.51
N SER A 45 12.29 -1.72 4.79
CA SER A 45 13.61 -1.31 5.28
C SER A 45 13.94 0.13 4.86
N GLU A 46 14.95 0.32 4.02
CA GLU A 46 15.41 1.63 3.54
C GLU A 46 14.72 2.07 2.23
N ASP A 47 13.99 1.14 1.59
CA ASP A 47 13.32 1.41 0.32
C ASP A 47 11.92 1.99 0.53
N LEU A 48 11.61 3.02 -0.25
CA LEU A 48 10.29 3.65 -0.31
C LEU A 48 9.71 3.52 -1.72
N SER A 49 8.40 3.33 -1.80
CA SER A 49 7.68 3.30 -3.08
C SER A 49 6.23 3.74 -2.91
N TRP A 50 5.59 4.20 -3.99
CA TRP A 50 4.22 4.71 -3.98
C TRP A 50 3.29 3.79 -4.75
N HIS A 51 2.16 3.42 -4.15
CA HIS A 51 1.19 2.50 -4.77
C HIS A 51 -0.25 2.96 -4.53
N TYR A 52 -1.15 2.55 -5.42
CA TYR A 52 -2.58 2.73 -5.24
C TYR A 52 -3.16 1.67 -4.32
N ASP A 53 -4.37 1.93 -3.80
CA ASP A 53 -5.06 1.03 -2.88
C ASP A 53 -5.32 -0.36 -3.47
N PHE A 54 -5.65 -0.44 -4.76
CA PHE A 54 -5.93 -1.71 -5.43
C PHE A 54 -4.68 -2.60 -5.58
N GLU A 55 -3.48 -2.04 -5.46
CA GLU A 55 -2.21 -2.79 -5.52
C GLU A 55 -1.82 -3.39 -4.15
N LEU A 56 -2.46 -2.93 -3.07
CA LEU A 56 -2.14 -3.27 -1.69
C LEU A 56 -3.18 -4.23 -1.07
N SER A 57 -2.72 -5.07 -0.15
CA SER A 57 -3.53 -5.98 0.64
C SER A 57 -3.16 -5.88 2.12
N ARG A 58 -4.13 -6.04 3.03
CA ARG A 58 -3.88 -6.22 4.48
C ARG A 58 -3.48 -7.66 4.83
N GLU A 59 -3.78 -8.58 3.94
CA GLU A 59 -3.56 -10.01 4.12
C GLU A 59 -2.50 -10.49 3.15
N GLN A 60 -1.56 -11.29 3.65
CA GLN A 60 -0.56 -11.96 2.83
C GLN A 60 -1.24 -13.06 2.01
N ASN A 61 -1.04 -13.07 0.69
CA ASN A 61 -1.52 -14.17 -0.14
C ASN A 61 -0.58 -15.37 -0.04
N ILE A 62 -0.89 -16.31 0.85
CA ILE A 62 -0.06 -17.50 1.12
C ILE A 62 0.03 -18.42 -0.10
N ALA A 63 -1.05 -18.55 -0.90
CA ALA A 63 -1.07 -19.43 -2.07
C ALA A 63 -0.03 -19.01 -3.13
N LYS A 64 0.18 -17.70 -3.28
CA LYS A 64 1.16 -17.15 -4.23
C LYS A 64 2.62 -17.43 -3.83
N LYS A 65 2.89 -17.75 -2.56
CA LYS A 65 4.24 -17.98 -2.04
C LYS A 65 4.73 -19.42 -2.26
N LEU A 66 3.83 -20.33 -2.63
CA LEU A 66 4.13 -21.76 -2.81
C LEU A 66 4.43 -22.15 -4.27
N GLU A 67 4.36 -21.19 -5.21
CA GLU A 67 4.77 -21.32 -6.61
C GLU A 67 6.25 -20.93 -6.80
#